data_AF-A0A9N9MG29-F1
#
_entry.id   AF-A0A9N9MG29-F1
#
_cell.length_a   1.000
_cell.length_b   1.000
_cell.length_c   1.000
_cell.angle_alpha   90.00
_cell.angle_beta   90.00
_cell.angle_gamma   90.00
#
_symmetry.space_group_name_H-M   'P 1'
#
loop_
_entity.id
_entity.type
_entity.pdbx_description
1 polymer ?
#
loop_
_entity_poly.entity_id
_entity_poly.type
_entity_poly.pdbx_seq_one_letter_code
_entity_poly.pdbx_strand_id
1 'polypeptide(L)'
;MDSENELQYQQSLDLGLLIELVQGYNHLYDLSNKHYKDNNKKEESWKEISEIMGVSASRSLKRKADPDCAEMVEAAKRVADSISSRKSTAVKEPTQNEAFCQYNLSRLNSMDKDEAKQKRRRMLLIVEDLE
;
A
#
# COMPACT_ATOMS: atom_id res chain seq x y z
N MET A 1 28.10 -28.52 29.78
CA MET A 1 28.08 -27.21 29.08
C MET A 1 27.67 -27.54 27.68
N ASP A 2 26.37 -27.51 27.47
CA ASP A 2 25.68 -28.26 26.43
C ASP A 2 25.82 -27.56 25.08
N SER A 3 26.33 -28.30 24.10
CA SER A 3 26.48 -27.95 22.70
C SER A 3 25.14 -27.91 21.94
N GLU A 4 24.04 -27.56 22.62
CA GLU A 4 22.70 -27.50 22.02
C GLU A 4 22.26 -26.08 21.64
N ASN A 5 23.10 -25.08 21.86
CA ASN A 5 22.82 -23.69 21.48
C ASN A 5 23.54 -23.27 20.18
N GLU A 6 23.69 -24.22 19.26
CA GLU A 6 24.41 -24.05 18.00
C GLU A 6 23.55 -24.57 16.83
N LEU A 7 22.29 -24.14 16.77
CA LEU A 7 21.48 -24.12 15.55
C LEU A 7 20.89 -22.72 15.37
N GLN A 8 21.83 -21.81 15.12
CA GLN A 8 21.79 -20.81 14.06
C GLN A 8 20.43 -20.19 13.74
N TYR A 9 20.28 -18.97 14.28
CA TYR A 9 19.88 -17.78 13.54
C TYR A 9 18.86 -18.03 12.44
N GLN A 10 17.59 -17.93 12.86
CA GLN A 10 16.47 -17.55 12.03
C GLN A 10 16.97 -16.70 10.86
N GLN A 11 16.88 -17.21 9.63
CA GLN A 11 17.07 -16.41 8.43
C GLN A 11 16.03 -15.30 8.47
N SER A 12 16.36 -14.18 9.10
CA SER A 12 15.55 -12.98 9.07
C SER A 12 15.58 -12.52 7.63
N LEU A 13 14.56 -12.89 6.88
CA LEU A 13 14.31 -12.39 5.53
C LEU A 13 14.48 -10.87 5.57
N ASP A 14 15.40 -10.36 4.76
CA ASP A 14 15.66 -8.93 4.68
C ASP A 14 14.45 -8.26 4.03
N LEU A 15 13.57 -7.72 4.87
CA LEU A 15 12.40 -6.98 4.42
C LEU A 15 12.80 -5.77 3.57
N GLY A 16 13.99 -5.20 3.78
CA GLY A 16 14.55 -4.15 2.94
C GLY A 16 14.77 -4.63 1.50
N LEU A 17 15.41 -5.79 1.34
CA LEU A 17 15.62 -6.42 0.03
C LEU A 17 14.29 -6.77 -0.66
N LEU A 18 13.31 -7.30 0.08
CA LEU A 18 11.99 -7.60 -0.50
C LEU A 18 11.30 -6.34 -1.03
N ILE A 19 11.36 -5.24 -0.29
CA ILE A 19 10.78 -3.96 -0.72
C ILE A 19 11.47 -3.46 -1.98
N GLU A 20 12.81 -3.51 -2.04
CA GLU A 20 13.59 -3.07 -3.20
C GLU A 20 13.24 -3.89 -4.46
N LEU A 21 13.15 -5.21 -4.32
CA LEU A 21 12.78 -6.10 -5.42
C LEU A 21 11.34 -5.83 -5.90
N VAL A 22 10.38 -5.73 -4.99
CA VAL A 22 8.97 -5.45 -5.34
C VAL A 22 8.82 -4.09 -6.02
N GLN A 23 9.58 -3.08 -5.60
CA GLN A 23 9.57 -1.75 -6.22
C GLN A 23 10.00 -1.78 -7.69
N GLY A 24 10.88 -2.72 -8.09
CA GLY A 24 11.29 -2.93 -9.47
C GLY A 24 10.17 -3.40 -10.40
N TYR A 25 9.10 -3.99 -9.85
CA TYR A 25 7.97 -4.53 -10.62
C TYR A 25 6.70 -3.70 -10.40
N ASN A 26 6.61 -2.57 -11.10
CA ASN A 26 5.49 -1.63 -10.96
C ASN A 26 4.10 -2.29 -11.11
N HIS A 27 3.93 -3.30 -11.97
CA HIS A 27 2.63 -3.97 -12.14
C HIS A 27 2.15 -4.75 -10.91
N LEU A 28 3.02 -4.97 -9.91
CA LEU A 28 2.62 -5.59 -8.64
C LEU A 28 1.79 -4.65 -7.75
N TYR A 29 2.01 -3.34 -7.82
CA TYR A 29 1.42 -2.36 -6.88
C TYR A 29 0.93 -1.04 -7.52
N ASP A 30 1.26 -0.77 -8.79
CA ASP A 30 0.81 0.43 -9.50
C ASP A 30 -0.48 0.15 -10.28
N LEU A 31 -1.60 0.70 -9.78
CA LEU A 31 -2.93 0.61 -10.40
C LEU A 31 -3.00 1.25 -11.80
N SER A 32 -2.10 2.19 -12.10
CA SER A 32 -2.05 2.86 -13.40
C SER A 32 -1.27 2.06 -14.44
N ASN A 33 -0.57 1.00 -14.01
CA ASN A 33 0.19 0.16 -14.93
C ASN A 33 -0.75 -0.70 -15.78
N LYS A 34 -0.53 -0.69 -17.11
CA LYS A 34 -1.33 -1.48 -18.07
C LYS A 34 -1.34 -2.99 -17.77
N HIS A 35 -0.32 -3.50 -17.08
CA HIS A 35 -0.18 -4.89 -16.68
C HIS A 35 -0.62 -5.17 -15.24
N TYR A 36 -1.21 -4.21 -14.54
CA TYR A 36 -1.67 -4.42 -13.17
C TYR A 36 -2.71 -5.54 -13.05
N LYS A 37 -3.56 -5.74 -14.07
CA LYS A 37 -4.56 -6.82 -14.09
C LYS A 37 -4.03 -8.13 -14.70
N ASP A 38 -2.76 -8.17 -15.08
CA ASP A 38 -2.14 -9.33 -15.71
C ASP A 38 -1.59 -10.27 -14.63
N ASN A 39 -2.41 -11.27 -14.25
CA ASN A 39 -2.06 -12.22 -13.21
C ASN A 39 -0.84 -13.07 -13.58
N ASN A 40 -0.64 -13.39 -14.86
CA ASN A 40 0.49 -14.19 -15.30
C ASN A 40 1.81 -13.42 -15.08
N LYS A 41 1.83 -12.12 -15.44
CA LYS A 41 3.00 -11.27 -15.16
C LYS A 41 3.26 -11.07 -13.67
N LYS A 42 2.20 -11.02 -12.86
CA LYS A 42 2.36 -10.95 -11.40
C LYS A 42 3.00 -12.22 -10.86
N GLU A 43 2.54 -13.38 -11.31
CA GLU A 43 3.10 -14.68 -10.90
C GLU A 43 4.58 -14.83 -11.32
N GLU A 44 4.91 -14.48 -12.57
CA GLU A 44 6.30 -14.49 -13.05
C GLU A 44 7.22 -13.60 -12.21
N SER A 45 6.80 -12.37 -11.90
CA SER A 45 7.60 -11.46 -11.07
C SER A 45 7.73 -11.94 -9.63
N TRP A 46 6.67 -12.49 -9.01
CA TRP A 46 6.79 -13.06 -7.68
C TRP A 46 7.73 -14.27 -7.64
N LYS A 47 7.73 -15.09 -8.70
CA LYS A 47 8.66 -16.19 -8.84
C LYS A 47 10.11 -15.70 -8.88
N GLU A 48 10.40 -14.71 -9.71
CA GLU A 48 11.74 -14.10 -9.81
C GLU A 48 12.20 -13.49 -8.47
N ILE A 49 11.32 -12.76 -7.77
CA ILE A 49 11.61 -12.22 -6.42
C ILE A 49 11.95 -13.36 -5.45
N SER A 50 11.20 -14.46 -5.46
CA SER A 50 11.45 -15.61 -4.56
C SER A 50 12.75 -16.36 -4.86
N GLU A 51 13.14 -16.44 -6.14
CA GLU A 51 14.44 -16.98 -6.54
C GLU A 51 15.59 -16.10 -6.03
N ILE A 52 15.47 -14.77 -6.17
CA ILE A 52 16.48 -13.81 -5.70
C ILE A 52 16.58 -13.80 -4.17
N MET A 53 15.44 -13.91 -3.46
CA MET A 53 15.40 -14.03 -2.00
C MET A 53 16.00 -15.34 -1.47
N GLY A 54 16.48 -16.25 -2.35
CA GLY A 54 17.12 -17.50 -1.97
C GLY A 54 16.15 -18.57 -1.46
N VAL A 55 14.85 -18.34 -1.59
CA VAL A 55 13.81 -19.24 -1.09
C VAL A 55 13.61 -20.45 -2.01
N SER A 56 14.07 -20.39 -3.26
CA SER A 56 13.77 -21.39 -4.31
C SER A 56 14.92 -22.35 -4.69
N ALA A 57 16.00 -22.48 -3.92
CA ALA A 57 17.07 -23.46 -4.22
C ALA A 57 17.17 -24.64 -3.24
N SER A 58 16.17 -24.85 -2.38
CA SER A 58 16.13 -25.98 -1.43
C SER A 58 14.70 -26.44 -1.17
N ARG A 59 14.06 -27.03 -2.19
CA ARG A 59 13.10 -28.15 -2.09
C ARG A 59 12.37 -28.40 -3.40
N SER A 60 13.09 -28.99 -4.35
CA SER A 60 12.46 -29.96 -5.26
C SER A 60 12.01 -31.13 -4.40
N LEU A 61 10.71 -31.27 -4.09
CA LEU A 61 9.98 -32.54 -3.86
C LEU A 61 8.54 -32.28 -3.36
N LYS A 62 7.58 -32.42 -4.27
CA LYS A 62 6.21 -32.95 -4.07
C LYS A 62 5.33 -32.36 -2.93
N ARG A 63 4.26 -31.70 -3.39
CA ARG A 63 2.88 -31.66 -2.83
C ARG A 63 2.70 -30.99 -1.45
N LYS A 64 1.72 -30.07 -1.47
CA LYS A 64 1.15 -29.20 -0.43
C LYS A 64 1.81 -27.83 -0.36
N ALA A 65 0.98 -26.80 -0.39
CA ALA A 65 1.37 -25.41 -0.24
C ALA A 65 2.24 -25.28 1.01
N ASP A 66 3.51 -24.95 0.81
CA ASP A 66 4.46 -24.72 1.89
C ASP A 66 3.97 -23.45 2.63
N PRO A 67 3.60 -23.55 3.93
CA PRO A 67 2.98 -22.45 4.66
C PRO A 67 3.86 -21.19 4.72
N ASP A 68 5.19 -21.34 4.65
CA ASP A 68 6.13 -20.22 4.60
C ASP A 68 5.98 -19.38 3.33
N CYS A 69 5.82 -20.01 2.16
CA CYS A 69 5.63 -19.28 0.90
C CYS A 69 4.27 -18.56 0.86
N ALA A 70 3.23 -19.15 1.46
CA ALA A 70 1.90 -18.52 1.53
C ALA A 70 1.92 -17.29 2.44
N GLU A 71 2.61 -17.36 3.59
CA GLU A 71 2.77 -16.23 4.49
C GLU A 71 3.60 -15.11 3.86
N MET A 72 4.64 -15.43 3.08
CA MET A 72 5.41 -14.44 2.33
C MET A 72 4.60 -13.72 1.25
N VAL A 73 3.79 -14.45 0.48
CA VAL A 73 2.90 -13.86 -0.52
C VAL A 73 1.89 -12.93 0.14
N GLU A 74 1.33 -13.33 1.29
CA GLU A 74 0.44 -12.46 2.07
C GLU A 74 1.16 -11.26 2.69
N ALA A 75 2.39 -11.41 3.18
CA ALA A 75 3.20 -10.31 3.68
C ALA A 75 3.52 -9.31 2.57
N ALA A 76 3.90 -9.79 1.39
CA ALA A 76 4.22 -8.95 0.24
C ALA A 76 2.97 -8.26 -0.34
N LYS A 77 1.81 -8.93 -0.34
CA LYS A 77 0.51 -8.29 -0.63
C LYS A 77 0.18 -7.18 0.37
N ARG A 78 0.34 -7.41 1.67
CA ARG A 78 0.14 -6.38 2.71
C ARG A 78 1.05 -5.17 2.51
N VAL A 79 2.30 -5.41 2.12
CA VAL A 79 3.26 -4.33 1.78
C VAL A 79 2.82 -3.59 0.52
N ALA A 80 2.42 -4.29 -0.54
CA ALA A 80 1.91 -3.69 -1.78
C ALA A 80 0.63 -2.86 -1.55
N ASP A 81 -0.30 -3.34 -0.73
CA ASP A 81 -1.51 -2.61 -0.33
C ASP A 81 -1.15 -1.37 0.52
N SER A 82 -0.16 -1.50 1.40
CA SER A 82 0.35 -0.38 2.21
C SER A 82 1.08 0.68 1.38
N ILE A 83 1.72 0.29 0.27
CA ILE A 83 2.35 1.19 -0.70
C ILE A 83 1.26 1.85 -1.58
N SER A 84 0.25 1.10 -2.00
CA SER A 84 -0.85 1.60 -2.83
C SER A 84 -1.74 2.59 -2.07
N SER A 85 -2.02 2.33 -0.80
CA SER A 85 -2.72 3.25 0.10
C SER A 85 -1.91 4.54 0.32
N ARG A 86 -0.58 4.43 0.49
CA ARG A 86 0.33 5.60 0.52
C ARG A 86 0.42 6.34 -0.81
N LYS A 87 0.26 5.70 -1.97
CA LYS A 87 0.26 6.39 -3.28
C LYS A 87 -0.98 7.26 -3.52
N SER A 88 -2.03 7.16 -2.70
CA SER A 88 -3.11 8.16 -2.68
C SER A 88 -2.66 9.53 -2.13
N THR A 89 -1.44 9.62 -1.58
CA THR A 89 -0.73 10.87 -1.28
C THR A 89 0.44 11.11 -2.24
N ALA A 90 0.31 10.77 -3.52
CA ALA A 90 1.12 11.42 -4.55
C ALA A 90 0.75 12.91 -4.50
N VAL A 91 1.66 13.75 -4.00
CA VAL A 91 1.50 15.19 -3.80
C VAL A 91 1.19 15.86 -5.15
N LYS A 92 -0.08 15.90 -5.52
CA LYS A 92 -0.58 17.04 -6.29
C LYS A 92 -0.70 18.17 -5.29
N GLU A 93 -0.05 19.30 -5.59
CA GLU A 93 -0.40 20.53 -4.88
C GLU A 93 -1.93 20.66 -4.91
N PRO A 94 -2.58 20.88 -3.75
CA PRO A 94 -4.02 21.01 -3.72
C PRO A 94 -4.40 22.14 -4.66
N THR A 95 -5.29 21.85 -5.60
CA THR A 95 -5.87 22.87 -6.45
C THR A 95 -6.51 23.95 -5.56
N GLN A 96 -6.67 25.16 -6.09
CA GLN A 96 -7.25 26.27 -5.32
C GLN A 96 -8.61 25.92 -4.70
N ASN A 97 -9.44 25.16 -5.43
CA ASN A 97 -10.74 24.69 -4.94
C ASN A 97 -10.60 23.65 -3.82
N GLU A 98 -9.63 22.75 -3.91
CA GLU A 98 -9.35 21.79 -2.84
C GLU A 98 -8.88 22.49 -1.57
N ALA A 99 -7.96 23.45 -1.69
CA ALA A 99 -7.50 24.27 -0.57
C ALA A 99 -8.65 25.08 0.06
N PHE A 100 -9.52 25.66 -0.77
CA PHE A 100 -10.71 26.38 -0.31
C PHE A 100 -11.67 25.46 0.44
N CYS A 101 -11.99 24.28 -0.11
CA CYS A 101 -12.86 23.30 0.55
C CYS A 101 -12.29 22.83 1.89
N GLN A 102 -10.98 22.57 1.94
CA GLN A 102 -10.29 22.19 3.18
C GLN A 102 -10.37 23.30 4.24
N TYR A 103 -10.10 24.55 3.87
CA TYR A 103 -10.24 25.68 4.77
C TYR A 103 -11.66 25.80 5.33
N ASN A 104 -12.67 25.72 4.46
CA ASN A 104 -14.07 25.77 4.88
C ASN A 104 -14.43 24.62 5.82
N LEU A 105 -13.99 23.40 5.53
CA LEU A 105 -14.20 22.25 6.40
C LEU A 105 -13.57 22.45 7.77
N SER A 106 -12.30 22.84 7.83
CA SER A 106 -11.60 23.14 9.08
C SER A 106 -12.31 24.23 9.87
N ARG A 107 -12.79 25.28 9.19
CA ARG A 107 -13.51 26.37 9.84
C ARG A 107 -14.86 25.93 10.39
N LEU A 108 -15.64 25.17 9.61
CA LEU A 108 -16.93 24.63 10.05
C LEU A 108 -16.79 23.65 11.22
N ASN A 109 -15.73 22.85 11.25
CA ASN A 109 -15.46 21.93 12.36
C ASN A 109 -15.05 22.64 13.66
N SER A 110 -14.52 23.87 13.56
CA SER A 110 -14.17 24.69 14.72
C SER A 110 -15.35 25.45 15.34
N MET A 111 -16.52 25.43 14.69
CA MET A 111 -17.74 26.12 15.11
C MET A 111 -18.70 25.18 15.84
N ASP A 112 -19.65 25.72 16.58
CA ASP A 112 -20.77 24.93 17.08
C ASP A 112 -21.72 24.51 15.94
N LYS A 113 -22.57 23.53 16.22
CA LYS A 113 -23.42 22.89 15.20
C LYS A 113 -24.40 23.86 14.54
N ASP A 114 -24.94 24.82 15.28
CA ASP A 114 -25.95 25.74 14.78
C ASP A 114 -25.31 26.84 13.95
N GLU A 115 -24.17 27.38 14.39
CA GLU A 115 -23.37 28.30 13.59
C GLU A 115 -22.89 27.65 12.28
N ALA A 116 -22.32 26.44 12.36
CA ALA A 116 -21.87 25.71 11.17
C ALA A 116 -23.01 25.39 10.19
N LYS A 117 -24.22 25.14 10.70
CA LYS A 117 -25.43 24.95 9.87
C LYS A 117 -25.84 26.24 9.18
N GLN A 118 -25.82 27.37 9.88
CA GLN A 118 -26.15 28.67 9.30
C GLN A 118 -25.13 29.07 8.22
N LYS A 119 -23.83 28.87 8.46
CA LYS A 119 -22.76 29.17 7.50
C LYS A 119 -22.87 28.31 6.24
N ARG A 120 -23.12 27.00 6.36
CA ARG A 120 -23.36 26.12 5.20
C ARG A 120 -24.54 26.58 4.35
N ARG A 121 -25.65 27.00 4.98
CA ARG A 121 -26.80 27.54 4.26
C ARG A 121 -26.45 28.79 3.46
N ARG A 122 -25.72 29.74 4.06
CA ARG A 122 -25.29 30.96 3.36
C ARG A 122 -24.35 30.65 2.20
N MET A 123 -23.38 29.75 2.40
CA MET A 123 -22.48 29.32 1.33
C MET A 123 -23.24 28.72 0.15
N LEU A 124 -24.26 27.88 0.42
CA LEU A 124 -25.10 27.32 -0.64
C LEU A 124 -25.89 28.40 -1.39
N LEU A 125 -26.43 29.41 -0.69
CA LEU A 125 -27.13 30.51 -1.34
C LEU A 125 -26.21 31.30 -2.28
N ILE A 126 -24.98 31.61 -1.83
CA ILE A 126 -23.98 32.30 -2.65
C ILE A 126 -23.64 31.49 -3.91
N VAL A 127 -23.37 30.18 -3.75
CA VAL A 127 -22.92 29.33 -4.86
C VAL A 127 -24.00 29.12 -5.92
N GLU A 128 -25.27 29.11 -5.52
CA GLU A 128 -26.42 28.97 -6.42
C GLU A 128 -26.93 30.32 -6.95
N ASP A 129 -26.23 31.42 -6.68
CA ASP A 129 -26.62 32.80 -7.03
C ASP A 129 -28.04 33.17 -6.52
N LEU A 130 -28.39 32.68 -5.33
CA LEU A 130 -29.69 32.88 -4.67
C LEU A 130 -29.65 33.94 -3.56
N GLU A 131 -28.60 34.77 -3.51
CA GLU A 131 -28.43 35.85 -2.53
C GLU A 131 -29.34 37.06 -2.74
#